data_AF-A0A523V3Q3-F1
#
_entry.id   AF-A0A523V3Q3-F1
#
_cell.length_a   1.000
_cell.length_b   1.000
_cell.length_c   1.000
_cell.angle_alpha   90.00
_cell.angle_beta   90.00
_cell.angle_gamma   90.00
#
_symmetry.space_group_name_H-M   'P 1'
#
loop_
_entity.id
_entity.type
_entity.pdbx_description
1 polymer ?
#
loop_
_entity_poly.entity_id
_entity_poly.type
_entity_poly.pdbx_seq_one_letter_code
_entity_poly.pdbx_strand_id
1 'polypeptide(L)'
;MEAGDSGFVVVDTGQGQCYDTAEAISCPAEGRAFRGQDAQYAGAQPRYVDNGDGTVTELQTGLMWQQDPGEKLTYAEALAGADAFDLAGYDDWRLPSIKELYSLILFSGVDVSGWQGTEGAVPFIDTDYFIFQYGDTSQGERLIDSQYASSTVYVHQTMGGDETVFGVNLADGRIKGYGISVHGEDKTFFVLYVRGDSRYGSNEFVDNGDGTVTDLATGLVWMLSDSGAYGAGSGGDGALYWEEALSWCEDLSLAGLSDWRLPDAKELQSIVDYSRSPATSNSPAIDPIFNTTSITDEGGGANYPFFWT
;
A
#
# COMPACT_ATOMS: atom_id res chain seq x y z
N MET A 1 14.92 -30.85 -5.20
CA MET A 1 13.92 -30.31 -6.14
C MET A 1 14.12 -28.81 -6.11
N GLU A 2 14.52 -28.23 -7.23
CA GLU A 2 14.65 -26.78 -7.36
C GLU A 2 13.28 -26.14 -7.13
N ALA A 3 13.22 -25.13 -6.27
CA ALA A 3 12.05 -24.30 -6.09
C ALA A 3 11.82 -23.50 -7.39
N GLY A 4 10.60 -23.55 -7.91
CA GLY A 4 10.19 -22.65 -8.98
C GLY A 4 10.19 -21.21 -8.45
N ASP A 5 10.98 -20.37 -9.10
CA ASP A 5 11.23 -18.97 -8.78
C ASP A 5 10.09 -18.08 -9.34
N SER A 6 8.92 -18.11 -8.69
CA SER A 6 7.72 -17.41 -9.20
C SER A 6 7.00 -16.47 -8.22
N GLY A 7 7.55 -16.23 -7.04
CA GLY A 7 6.96 -15.33 -6.04
C GLY A 7 7.54 -13.91 -6.04
N PHE A 8 6.92 -13.01 -5.29
CA PHE A 8 7.44 -11.68 -4.95
C PHE A 8 7.43 -11.48 -3.42
N VAL A 9 8.38 -10.70 -2.91
CA VAL A 9 8.47 -10.39 -1.48
C VAL A 9 7.71 -9.09 -1.20
N VAL A 10 6.76 -9.11 -0.27
CA VAL A 10 6.16 -7.88 0.24
C VAL A 10 7.19 -7.17 1.11
N VAL A 11 7.62 -5.97 0.69
CA VAL A 11 8.56 -5.15 1.46
C VAL A 11 7.89 -4.71 2.75
N ASP A 12 8.62 -4.71 3.86
CA ASP A 12 8.16 -4.21 5.16
C ASP A 12 7.88 -2.70 5.11
N THR A 13 7.04 -2.21 6.02
CA THR A 13 6.65 -0.80 6.09
C THR A 13 7.78 0.12 6.58
N GLY A 14 8.76 -0.43 7.29
CA GLY A 14 9.77 0.32 8.02
C GLY A 14 9.24 1.01 9.29
N GLN A 15 8.03 0.70 9.74
CA GLN A 15 7.47 1.27 10.97
C GLN A 15 8.19 0.68 12.20
N GLY A 16 9.03 1.50 12.84
CA GLY A 16 9.81 1.09 14.03
C GLY A 16 9.20 1.51 15.38
N GLN A 17 8.04 2.17 15.38
CA GLN A 17 7.40 2.70 16.60
C GLN A 17 6.07 2.01 16.88
N CYS A 18 5.79 1.80 18.16
CA CYS A 18 4.50 1.33 18.65
C CYS A 18 3.68 2.51 19.20
N TYR A 19 2.36 2.39 19.13
CA TYR A 19 1.41 3.42 19.57
C TYR A 19 0.34 2.84 20.49
N ASP A 20 -0.27 3.70 21.31
CA ASP A 20 -1.58 3.45 21.88
C ASP A 20 -2.65 4.26 21.12
N THR A 21 -3.82 4.50 21.74
CA THR A 21 -4.89 5.27 21.10
C THR A 21 -4.63 6.77 20.99
N ALA A 22 -3.54 7.28 21.56
CA ALA A 22 -3.25 8.71 21.66
C ALA A 22 -1.83 9.09 21.25
N GLU A 23 -0.81 8.28 21.56
CA GLU A 23 0.59 8.65 21.39
C GLU A 23 1.52 7.47 21.11
N ALA A 24 2.77 7.78 20.76
CA ALA A 24 3.84 6.81 20.63
C ALA A 24 4.24 6.25 22.01
N ILE A 25 4.43 4.95 22.09
CA ILE A 25 4.80 4.22 23.32
C ILE A 25 6.02 3.33 23.07
N SER A 26 6.63 2.85 24.15
CA SER A 26 7.56 1.72 24.05
C SER A 26 6.78 0.47 23.64
N CYS A 27 7.34 -0.32 22.72
CA CYS A 27 6.67 -1.51 22.23
C CYS A 27 6.28 -2.47 23.36
N PRO A 28 4.98 -2.82 23.50
CA PRO A 28 4.51 -3.60 24.64
C PRO A 28 5.09 -5.01 24.70
N ALA A 29 5.38 -5.48 25.91
CA ALA A 29 5.75 -6.88 26.15
C ALA A 29 4.56 -7.83 25.89
N GLU A 30 4.83 -9.14 25.84
CA GLU A 30 3.80 -10.19 25.73
C GLU A 30 2.73 -10.08 26.82
N GLY A 31 1.46 -10.29 26.44
CA GLY A 31 0.30 -10.19 27.34
C GLY A 31 -0.06 -8.78 27.80
N ARG A 32 0.46 -7.73 27.15
CA ARG A 32 0.13 -6.33 27.42
C ARG A 32 -0.75 -5.76 26.31
N ALA A 33 -1.60 -4.80 26.68
CA ALA A 33 -2.39 -4.00 25.74
C ALA A 33 -1.52 -3.43 24.62
N PHE A 34 -2.08 -3.37 23.41
CA PHE A 34 -1.41 -2.89 22.19
C PHE A 34 -0.19 -3.72 21.74
N ARG A 35 0.01 -4.93 22.25
CA ARG A 35 0.97 -5.89 21.71
C ARG A 35 0.47 -6.43 20.37
N GLY A 36 1.38 -6.62 19.41
CA GLY A 36 1.10 -7.23 18.11
C GLY A 36 1.10 -6.25 16.95
N GLN A 37 1.70 -5.08 17.16
CA GLN A 37 1.83 -4.06 16.11
C GLN A 37 2.96 -4.42 15.15
N ASP A 38 2.88 -3.87 13.94
CA ASP A 38 3.89 -3.97 12.87
C ASP A 38 5.34 -3.86 13.37
N ALA A 39 5.65 -2.81 14.16
CA ALA A 39 6.98 -2.57 14.74
C ALA A 39 7.54 -3.69 15.65
N GLN A 40 6.72 -4.70 15.99
CA GLN A 40 7.11 -5.85 16.81
C GLN A 40 7.38 -7.11 15.98
N TYR A 41 7.13 -7.05 14.68
CA TYR A 41 7.38 -8.12 13.74
C TYR A 41 8.61 -7.82 12.89
N ALA A 42 9.28 -8.88 12.43
CA ALA A 42 10.41 -8.75 11.53
C ALA A 42 9.94 -9.10 10.12
N GLY A 43 9.69 -8.08 9.29
CA GLY A 43 9.44 -8.27 7.88
C GLY A 43 10.68 -8.09 7.01
N ALA A 44 10.44 -8.13 5.71
CA ALA A 44 11.41 -7.91 4.65
C ALA A 44 11.80 -6.42 4.56
N GLN A 45 12.64 -5.96 5.48
CA GLN A 45 13.07 -4.55 5.57
C GLN A 45 13.52 -3.99 4.22
N PRO A 46 13.09 -2.76 3.86
CA PRO A 46 13.45 -2.12 2.59
C PRO A 46 14.96 -1.98 2.48
N ARG A 47 15.52 -2.35 1.32
CA ARG A 47 16.96 -2.30 1.08
C ARG A 47 17.24 -1.84 -0.33
N TYR A 48 18.08 -0.83 -0.46
CA TYR A 48 18.35 -0.21 -1.75
C TYR A 48 19.83 -0.28 -2.13
N VAL A 49 20.09 -0.21 -3.44
CA VAL A 49 21.40 0.06 -4.02
C VAL A 49 21.24 1.23 -4.98
N ASP A 50 21.98 2.31 -4.75
CA ASP A 50 22.21 3.34 -5.77
C ASP A 50 23.24 2.79 -6.78
N ASN A 51 22.84 2.68 -8.04
CA ASN A 51 23.68 2.13 -9.11
C ASN A 51 24.68 3.16 -9.67
N GLY A 52 24.59 4.43 -9.26
CA GLY A 52 25.50 5.51 -9.68
C GLY A 52 25.28 6.00 -11.10
N ASP A 53 24.17 5.63 -11.73
CA ASP A 53 23.78 5.96 -13.11
C ASP A 53 22.39 6.62 -13.21
N GLY A 54 21.86 7.08 -12.07
CA GLY A 54 20.52 7.65 -11.95
C GLY A 54 19.42 6.62 -11.67
N THR A 55 19.79 5.35 -11.41
CA THR A 55 18.85 4.29 -11.02
C THR A 55 19.10 3.76 -9.61
N VAL A 56 18.03 3.30 -8.97
CA VAL A 56 18.03 2.66 -7.64
C VAL A 56 17.43 1.27 -7.77
N THR A 57 18.11 0.25 -7.27
CA THR A 57 17.56 -1.11 -7.17
C THR A 57 17.04 -1.36 -5.76
N GLU A 58 15.76 -1.72 -5.63
CA GLU A 58 15.18 -2.23 -4.40
C GLU A 58 15.41 -3.75 -4.34
N LEU A 59 16.12 -4.22 -3.32
CA LEU A 59 16.69 -5.56 -3.25
C LEU A 59 15.70 -6.64 -2.82
N GLN A 60 14.58 -6.28 -2.19
CA GLN A 60 13.59 -7.25 -1.73
C GLN A 60 12.67 -7.67 -2.88
N THR A 61 12.23 -6.70 -3.69
CA THR A 61 11.40 -6.84 -4.88
C THR A 61 12.21 -7.17 -6.14
N GLY A 62 13.48 -6.77 -6.18
CA GLY A 62 14.32 -6.83 -7.38
C GLY A 62 13.97 -5.77 -8.43
N LEU A 63 13.05 -4.85 -8.13
CA LEU A 63 12.67 -3.77 -9.04
C LEU A 63 13.77 -2.70 -9.08
N MET A 64 13.95 -2.12 -10.26
CA MET A 64 14.85 -1.00 -10.48
C MET A 64 14.06 0.23 -10.88
N TRP A 65 14.36 1.34 -10.23
CA TRP A 65 13.61 2.59 -10.29
C TRP A 65 14.50 3.71 -10.83
N GLN A 66 13.91 4.68 -11.52
CA GLN A 66 14.57 5.97 -11.69
C GLN A 66 14.75 6.64 -10.31
N GLN A 67 15.85 7.36 -10.13
CA GLN A 67 16.16 8.03 -8.86
C GLN A 67 15.45 9.39 -8.70
N ASP A 68 15.36 10.16 -9.79
CA ASP A 68 14.79 11.51 -9.81
C ASP A 68 13.42 11.50 -10.50
N PRO A 69 12.32 11.92 -9.85
CA PRO A 69 11.02 12.04 -10.51
C PRO A 69 10.96 13.17 -11.55
N GLY A 70 11.89 14.12 -11.52
CA GLY A 70 11.90 15.27 -12.41
C GLY A 70 10.71 16.22 -12.19
N GLU A 71 10.32 16.93 -13.26
CA GLU A 71 9.16 17.81 -13.25
C GLU A 71 7.85 17.01 -13.33
N LYS A 72 6.77 17.60 -12.82
CA LYS A 72 5.45 16.96 -12.89
C LYS A 72 4.97 16.84 -14.34
N LEU A 73 4.37 15.70 -14.66
CA LEU A 73 3.80 15.38 -15.97
C LEU A 73 2.29 15.20 -15.87
N THR A 74 1.56 15.53 -16.93
CA THR A 74 0.17 15.06 -17.06
C THR A 74 0.14 13.53 -17.12
N TYR A 75 -1.00 12.92 -16.78
CA TYR A 75 -1.11 11.45 -16.84
C TYR A 75 -0.86 10.89 -18.26
N ALA A 76 -1.31 11.61 -19.29
CA ALA A 76 -1.05 11.24 -20.68
C ALA A 76 0.45 11.31 -21.04
N GLU A 77 1.16 12.34 -20.58
CA GLU A 77 2.61 12.45 -20.76
C GLU A 77 3.37 11.38 -19.98
N ALA A 78 2.92 11.02 -18.77
CA ALA A 78 3.51 9.94 -17.98
C ALA A 78 3.39 8.57 -18.68
N LEU A 79 2.24 8.29 -19.30
CA LEU A 79 2.07 7.05 -20.06
C LEU A 79 2.92 7.03 -21.34
N ALA A 80 2.91 8.13 -22.11
CA ALA A 80 3.68 8.23 -23.35
C ALA A 80 5.20 8.28 -23.12
N GLY A 81 5.61 8.85 -21.98
CA GLY A 81 7.01 9.00 -21.61
C GLY A 81 7.70 7.68 -21.31
N ALA A 82 6.98 6.68 -20.77
CA ALA A 82 7.52 5.37 -20.44
C ALA A 82 8.18 4.68 -21.67
N ASP A 83 7.49 4.65 -22.82
CA ASP A 83 7.99 4.01 -24.05
C ASP A 83 9.22 4.71 -24.65
N ALA A 84 9.45 5.97 -24.30
CA ALA A 84 10.55 6.80 -24.79
C ALA A 84 11.64 7.03 -23.73
N PHE A 85 11.47 6.49 -22.52
CA PHE A 85 12.37 6.71 -21.41
C PHE A 85 13.63 5.86 -21.59
N ASP A 86 14.77 6.52 -21.79
CA ASP A 86 16.09 5.90 -21.87
C ASP A 86 16.94 6.41 -20.70
N LEU A 87 17.15 5.53 -19.73
CA LEU A 87 17.95 5.78 -18.55
C LEU A 87 18.87 4.59 -18.29
N ALA A 88 20.14 4.87 -18.02
CA ALA A 88 21.18 3.86 -17.79
C ALA A 88 21.33 2.80 -18.90
N GLY A 89 20.87 3.10 -20.13
CA GLY A 89 20.93 2.21 -21.29
C GLY A 89 19.87 1.10 -21.28
N TYR A 90 18.79 1.27 -20.51
CA TYR A 90 17.62 0.39 -20.51
C TYR A 90 16.45 1.03 -21.24
N ASP A 91 15.66 0.20 -21.94
CA ASP A 91 14.51 0.59 -22.77
C ASP A 91 13.21 -0.15 -22.40
N ASP A 92 13.21 -0.90 -21.29
CA ASP A 92 12.10 -1.69 -20.75
C ASP A 92 11.40 -1.00 -19.55
N TRP A 93 11.49 0.33 -19.49
CA TRP A 93 10.86 1.15 -18.46
C TRP A 93 9.34 1.21 -18.62
N ARG A 94 8.64 1.33 -17.49
CA ARG A 94 7.18 1.46 -17.45
C ARG A 94 6.72 2.29 -16.26
N LEU A 95 5.50 2.83 -16.37
CA LEU A 95 4.82 3.42 -15.22
C LEU A 95 4.45 2.31 -14.22
N PRO A 96 4.80 2.43 -12.93
CA PRO A 96 4.59 1.39 -11.93
C PRO A 96 3.10 1.17 -11.70
N SER A 97 2.71 -0.08 -11.44
CA SER A 97 1.41 -0.35 -10.83
C SER A 97 1.34 0.28 -9.43
N ILE A 98 0.14 0.44 -8.90
CA ILE A 98 -0.01 0.99 -7.56
C ILE A 98 0.62 0.11 -6.48
N LYS A 99 0.62 -1.23 -6.65
CA LYS A 99 1.28 -2.16 -5.71
C LYS A 99 2.80 -1.94 -5.69
N GLU A 100 3.42 -1.75 -6.85
CA GLU A 100 4.84 -1.46 -6.95
C GLU A 100 5.17 -0.09 -6.36
N LEU A 101 4.41 0.95 -6.71
CA LEU A 101 4.64 2.29 -6.19
C LEU A 101 4.43 2.38 -4.67
N TYR A 102 3.44 1.66 -4.14
CA TYR A 102 3.18 1.57 -2.70
C TYR A 102 4.30 0.83 -1.94
N SER A 103 5.03 -0.07 -2.60
CA SER A 103 6.17 -0.78 -1.98
C SER A 103 7.28 0.16 -1.50
N LEU A 104 7.40 1.35 -2.10
CA LEU A 104 8.40 2.36 -1.73
C LEU A 104 8.02 3.18 -0.48
N ILE A 105 6.77 3.10 0.00
CA ILE A 105 6.34 3.90 1.15
C ILE A 105 7.10 3.47 2.41
N LEU A 106 7.72 4.43 3.10
CA LEU A 106 8.27 4.25 4.44
C LEU A 106 7.33 4.86 5.47
N PHE A 107 6.74 4.02 6.33
CA PHE A 107 5.77 4.42 7.35
C PHE A 107 6.40 5.12 8.57
N SER A 108 7.72 5.34 8.55
CA SER A 108 8.41 6.24 9.47
C SER A 108 8.29 7.73 9.11
N GLY A 109 7.64 8.06 7.98
CA GLY A 109 7.41 9.45 7.55
C GLY A 109 6.46 10.23 8.46
N VAL A 110 6.44 11.56 8.29
CA VAL A 110 5.59 12.48 9.04
C VAL A 110 4.59 13.14 8.11
N ASP A 111 3.29 13.00 8.39
CA ASP A 111 2.24 13.66 7.63
C ASP A 111 2.28 15.19 7.81
N VAL A 112 2.65 15.91 6.75
CA VAL A 112 2.73 17.38 6.75
C VAL A 112 1.42 18.07 6.35
N SER A 113 0.29 17.35 6.38
CA SER A 113 -1.03 17.93 6.07
C SER A 113 -1.33 19.15 6.95
N GLY A 114 -1.59 20.28 6.29
CA GLY A 114 -1.89 21.56 6.96
C GLY A 114 -0.67 22.37 7.41
N TRP A 115 0.55 21.84 7.26
CA TRP A 115 1.78 22.56 7.59
C TRP A 115 2.07 23.67 6.57
N GLN A 116 2.83 24.67 7.00
CA GLN A 116 3.22 25.84 6.19
C GLN A 116 4.72 25.85 5.83
N GLY A 117 5.51 24.93 6.39
CA GLY A 117 6.94 24.80 6.14
C GLY A 117 7.42 23.37 6.38
N THR A 118 8.68 23.09 6.02
CA THR A 118 9.27 21.74 6.01
C THR A 118 10.19 21.46 7.21
N GLU A 119 10.23 22.35 8.21
CA GLU A 119 11.01 22.11 9.42
C GLU A 119 10.48 20.89 10.18
N GLY A 120 11.31 19.86 10.33
CA GLY A 120 10.92 18.59 10.96
C GLY A 120 10.10 17.66 10.07
N ALA A 121 9.91 18.01 8.78
CA ALA A 121 9.23 17.14 7.83
C ALA A 121 10.12 15.96 7.43
N VAL A 122 9.51 14.78 7.34
CA VAL A 122 10.16 13.54 6.89
C VAL A 122 9.24 12.91 5.86
N PRO A 123 9.65 12.79 4.58
CA PRO A 123 8.81 12.17 3.57
C PRO A 123 8.71 10.66 3.78
N PHE A 124 7.67 10.06 3.21
CA PHE A 124 7.39 8.63 3.31
C PHE A 124 8.17 7.83 2.25
N ILE A 125 9.41 8.21 1.97
CA ILE A 125 10.33 7.52 1.04
C ILE A 125 11.77 7.68 1.52
N ASP A 126 12.64 6.73 1.18
CA ASP A 126 14.05 6.79 1.54
C ASP A 126 14.81 7.85 0.73
N THR A 127 15.05 9.01 1.33
CA THR A 127 15.73 10.14 0.67
C THR A 127 17.25 9.98 0.56
N ASP A 128 17.83 8.93 1.16
CA ASP A 128 19.23 8.60 0.90
C ASP A 128 19.40 8.00 -0.51
N TYR A 129 18.31 7.46 -1.09
CA TYR A 129 18.32 6.84 -2.42
C TYR A 129 17.45 7.59 -3.44
N PHE A 130 16.30 8.15 -3.06
CA PHE A 130 15.38 8.81 -3.98
C PHE A 130 15.39 10.32 -3.81
N ILE A 131 15.32 11.05 -4.92
CA ILE A 131 15.09 12.49 -4.88
C ILE A 131 13.60 12.72 -4.61
N PHE A 132 13.31 13.50 -3.59
CA PHE A 132 11.94 13.83 -3.18
C PHE A 132 11.73 15.35 -3.12
N GLN A 133 10.53 15.79 -3.50
CA GLN A 133 10.13 17.19 -3.47
C GLN A 133 8.73 17.35 -2.85
N TYR A 134 8.58 18.28 -1.90
CA TYR A 134 7.26 18.76 -1.45
C TYR A 134 6.66 19.69 -2.52
N GLY A 135 5.35 19.93 -2.45
CA GLY A 135 4.70 20.89 -3.34
C GLY A 135 5.24 22.31 -3.18
N ASP A 136 5.30 23.05 -4.29
CA ASP A 136 5.88 24.40 -4.35
C ASP A 136 4.89 25.48 -3.85
N THR A 137 5.04 25.83 -2.57
CA THR A 137 4.22 26.88 -1.93
C THR A 137 4.39 28.26 -2.56
N SER A 138 5.48 28.54 -3.28
CA SER A 138 5.66 29.81 -3.98
C SER A 138 4.77 29.91 -5.22
N GLN A 139 4.34 28.77 -5.76
CA GLN A 139 3.41 28.64 -6.89
C GLN A 139 1.96 28.38 -6.45
N GLY A 140 1.68 28.47 -5.14
CA GLY A 140 0.36 28.27 -4.58
C GLY A 140 -0.01 26.80 -4.32
N GLU A 141 0.95 25.88 -4.44
CA GLU A 141 0.76 24.50 -4.03
C GLU A 141 0.82 24.36 -2.49
N ARG A 142 0.21 23.31 -1.96
CA ARG A 142 0.41 22.87 -0.57
C ARG A 142 1.62 21.94 -0.53
N LEU A 143 2.25 21.78 0.63
CA LEU A 143 3.35 20.82 0.79
C LEU A 143 2.97 19.39 0.37
N ILE A 144 1.71 19.01 0.63
CA ILE A 144 1.16 17.70 0.25
C ILE A 144 0.80 17.59 -1.23
N ASP A 145 1.02 18.60 -2.06
CA ASP A 145 0.84 18.51 -3.50
C ASP A 145 2.05 17.83 -4.17
N SER A 146 2.43 16.65 -3.63
CA SER A 146 3.53 15.78 -4.06
C SER A 146 2.99 14.39 -4.42
N GLN A 147 2.19 14.34 -5.48
CA GLN A 147 1.37 13.18 -5.84
C GLN A 147 2.05 12.40 -6.96
N TYR A 148 2.30 11.11 -6.74
CA TYR A 148 2.97 10.22 -7.67
C TYR A 148 1.94 9.34 -8.37
N ALA A 149 1.90 9.37 -9.69
CA ALA A 149 0.96 8.59 -10.48
C ALA A 149 1.43 7.13 -10.64
N SER A 150 0.47 6.19 -10.62
CA SER A 150 0.69 4.80 -11.02
C SER A 150 -0.01 4.52 -12.36
N SER A 151 0.21 3.35 -12.95
CA SER A 151 -0.53 2.85 -14.11
C SER A 151 -1.89 2.23 -13.76
N THR A 152 -2.23 2.15 -12.46
CA THR A 152 -3.47 1.51 -12.01
C THR A 152 -4.62 2.50 -12.02
N VAL A 153 -5.48 2.38 -13.02
CA VAL A 153 -6.69 3.21 -13.19
C VAL A 153 -7.80 2.69 -12.28
N TYR A 154 -8.51 3.61 -11.61
CA TYR A 154 -9.69 3.24 -10.84
C TYR A 154 -10.81 2.82 -11.78
N VAL A 155 -11.42 1.68 -11.50
CA VAL A 155 -12.48 1.09 -12.33
C VAL A 155 -13.79 1.89 -12.34
N HIS A 156 -13.90 2.93 -11.51
CA HIS A 156 -15.01 3.87 -11.50
C HIS A 156 -14.49 5.32 -11.60
N GLN A 157 -15.41 6.25 -11.80
CA GLN A 157 -15.15 7.69 -11.76
C GLN A 157 -15.21 8.23 -10.33
N THR A 158 -14.51 9.34 -10.08
CA THR A 158 -14.63 10.09 -8.81
C THR A 158 -15.36 11.41 -9.01
N MET A 159 -15.05 12.44 -8.21
CA MET A 159 -15.76 13.71 -8.15
C MET A 159 -16.02 14.27 -9.56
N GLY A 160 -17.26 14.69 -9.85
CA GLY A 160 -17.61 15.26 -11.15
C GLY A 160 -17.69 14.26 -12.32
N GLY A 161 -17.49 12.96 -12.08
CA GLY A 161 -17.40 11.96 -13.14
C GLY A 161 -15.99 11.84 -13.74
N ASP A 162 -14.98 12.34 -13.03
CA ASP A 162 -13.61 12.38 -13.54
C ASP A 162 -12.97 10.99 -13.58
N GLU A 163 -12.29 10.69 -14.69
CA GLU A 163 -11.39 9.55 -14.79
C GLU A 163 -10.32 9.68 -13.70
N THR A 164 -10.07 8.57 -13.00
CA THR A 164 -9.29 8.56 -11.78
C THR A 164 -8.21 7.50 -11.86
N VAL A 165 -6.99 7.89 -11.47
CA VAL A 165 -5.87 6.97 -11.32
C VAL A 165 -5.50 6.84 -9.86
N PHE A 166 -5.09 5.65 -9.43
CA PHE A 166 -4.48 5.49 -8.12
C PHE A 166 -3.05 6.04 -8.12
N GLY A 167 -2.68 6.67 -7.02
CA GLY A 167 -1.31 7.12 -6.81
C GLY A 167 -0.98 7.16 -5.33
N VAL A 168 0.28 7.44 -5.03
CA VAL A 168 0.75 7.63 -3.66
C VAL A 168 1.12 9.10 -3.44
N ASN A 169 0.95 9.57 -2.22
CA ASN A 169 1.44 10.87 -1.79
C ASN A 169 2.56 10.66 -0.78
N LEU A 170 3.80 10.81 -1.22
CA LEU A 170 4.97 10.58 -0.36
C LEU A 170 5.22 11.74 0.63
N ALA A 171 4.44 12.84 0.54
CA ALA A 171 4.44 13.90 1.55
C ALA A 171 3.51 13.59 2.73
N ASP A 172 2.48 12.76 2.54
CA ASP A 172 1.44 12.53 3.55
C ASP A 172 1.12 11.04 3.82
N GLY A 173 1.87 10.13 3.19
CA GLY A 173 1.88 8.70 3.47
C GLY A 173 0.68 7.92 2.96
N ARG A 174 -0.09 8.47 2.00
CA ARG A 174 -1.37 7.87 1.58
C ARG A 174 -1.38 7.40 0.14
N ILE A 175 -2.02 6.26 -0.08
CA ILE A 175 -2.62 5.91 -1.37
C ILE A 175 -3.92 6.72 -1.57
N LYS A 176 -4.15 7.26 -2.77
CA LYS A 176 -5.35 8.04 -3.11
C LYS A 176 -5.80 7.76 -4.54
N GLY A 177 -7.09 7.98 -4.80
CA GLY A 177 -7.60 8.16 -6.15
C GLY A 177 -7.48 9.63 -6.55
N TYR A 178 -6.80 9.91 -7.65
CA TYR A 178 -6.66 11.24 -8.22
C TYR A 178 -7.42 11.35 -9.53
N GLY A 179 -8.34 12.31 -9.62
CA GLY A 179 -8.85 12.76 -10.91
C GLY A 179 -7.70 13.24 -11.78
N ILE A 180 -7.66 12.80 -13.04
CA ILE A 180 -6.59 13.16 -13.99
C ILE A 180 -6.73 14.59 -14.55
N SER A 181 -7.88 15.23 -14.29
CA SER A 181 -8.14 16.63 -14.63
C SER A 181 -8.75 17.33 -13.41
N VAL A 182 -8.54 18.66 -13.31
CA VAL A 182 -9.15 19.52 -12.29
C VAL A 182 -9.67 20.78 -12.96
N HIS A 183 -10.97 21.06 -12.80
CA HIS A 183 -11.63 22.22 -13.42
C HIS A 183 -11.47 22.31 -14.95
N GLY A 184 -11.34 21.17 -15.62
CA GLY A 184 -11.19 21.09 -17.08
C GLY A 184 -9.76 21.24 -17.60
N GLU A 185 -8.77 21.36 -16.71
CA GLU A 185 -7.35 21.36 -17.04
C GLU A 185 -6.71 20.03 -16.61
N ASP A 186 -5.74 19.54 -17.38
CA ASP A 186 -5.03 18.32 -17.02
C ASP A 186 -4.22 18.52 -15.75
N LYS A 187 -4.36 17.57 -14.83
CA LYS A 187 -3.60 17.55 -13.59
C LYS A 187 -2.23 16.93 -13.85
N THR A 188 -1.21 17.49 -13.22
CA THR A 188 0.15 16.97 -13.28
C THR A 188 0.54 16.23 -12.00
N PHE A 189 1.46 15.27 -12.13
CA PHE A 189 1.91 14.34 -11.10
C PHE A 189 3.42 14.17 -11.18
N PHE A 190 4.07 13.88 -10.05
CA PHE A 190 5.40 13.30 -10.10
C PHE A 190 5.31 11.87 -10.68
N VAL A 191 6.38 11.42 -11.33
CA VAL A 191 6.44 10.12 -12.00
C VAL A 191 7.75 9.45 -11.63
N LEU A 192 7.69 8.20 -11.19
CA LEU A 192 8.85 7.32 -11.07
C LEU A 192 8.63 6.13 -12.00
N TYR A 193 9.38 6.02 -13.10
CA TYR A 193 9.41 4.82 -13.91
C TYR A 193 10.17 3.70 -13.20
N VAL A 194 9.71 2.48 -13.45
CA VAL A 194 10.23 1.24 -12.90
C VAL A 194 10.49 0.24 -14.01
N ARG A 195 11.42 -0.68 -13.77
CA ARG A 195 11.69 -1.85 -14.61
C ARG A 195 11.99 -3.08 -13.74
N GLY A 196 12.00 -4.25 -14.35
CA GLY A 196 12.17 -5.53 -13.66
C GLY A 196 10.91 -6.40 -13.70
N ASP A 197 10.79 -7.34 -12.76
CA ASP A 197 9.72 -8.34 -12.75
C ASP A 197 8.32 -7.71 -12.64
N SER A 198 7.54 -7.80 -13.71
CA SER A 198 6.18 -7.26 -13.77
C SER A 198 5.16 -8.11 -13.00
N ARG A 199 5.57 -9.24 -12.41
CA ARG A 199 4.71 -10.08 -11.57
C ARG A 199 4.52 -9.53 -10.17
N TYR A 200 5.32 -8.55 -9.72
CA TYR A 200 5.15 -7.94 -8.41
C TYR A 200 3.69 -7.47 -8.21
N GLY A 201 3.03 -7.97 -7.16
CA GLY A 201 1.62 -7.66 -6.88
C GLY A 201 0.59 -8.55 -7.57
N SER A 202 1.02 -9.56 -8.34
CA SER A 202 0.14 -10.61 -8.87
C SER A 202 0.10 -11.79 -7.90
N ASN A 203 -1.03 -11.94 -7.19
CA ASN A 203 -1.21 -13.01 -6.21
C ASN A 203 -1.55 -14.36 -6.87
N GLU A 204 -1.30 -15.47 -6.17
CA GLU A 204 -1.69 -16.83 -6.55
C GLU A 204 -2.33 -17.53 -5.34
N PHE A 205 -3.62 -17.24 -5.13
CA PHE A 205 -4.35 -17.74 -3.96
C PHE A 205 -4.82 -19.20 -4.11
N VAL A 206 -4.65 -19.98 -3.03
CA VAL A 206 -5.11 -21.36 -2.90
C VAL A 206 -5.87 -21.51 -1.59
N ASP A 207 -7.14 -21.90 -1.67
CA ASP A 207 -7.93 -22.31 -0.50
C ASP A 207 -7.43 -23.68 -0.04
N ASN A 208 -6.99 -23.76 1.21
CA ASN A 208 -6.45 -24.98 1.81
C ASN A 208 -7.54 -25.93 2.32
N GLY A 209 -8.80 -25.49 2.36
CA GLY A 209 -9.94 -26.28 2.83
C GLY A 209 -9.99 -26.45 4.36
N ASP A 210 -9.17 -25.71 5.11
CA ASP A 210 -9.07 -25.74 6.56
C ASP A 210 -9.41 -24.39 7.24
N GLY A 211 -9.92 -23.44 6.45
CA GLY A 211 -10.20 -22.07 6.89
C GLY A 211 -9.08 -21.07 6.59
N THR A 212 -8.04 -21.48 5.86
CA THR A 212 -6.95 -20.60 5.40
C THR A 212 -6.83 -20.54 3.89
N VAL A 213 -6.25 -19.44 3.41
CA VAL A 213 -5.85 -19.22 2.01
C VAL A 213 -4.35 -18.98 1.98
N THR A 214 -3.61 -19.74 1.18
CA THR A 214 -2.20 -19.48 0.91
C THR A 214 -2.06 -18.66 -0.35
N ASP A 215 -1.33 -17.54 -0.29
CA ASP A 215 -0.86 -16.85 -1.48
C ASP A 215 0.51 -17.41 -1.87
N LEU A 216 0.56 -18.24 -2.91
CA LEU A 216 1.79 -18.85 -3.39
C LEU A 216 2.77 -17.81 -3.97
N ALA A 217 2.30 -16.62 -4.33
CA ALA A 217 3.15 -15.55 -4.84
C ALA A 217 3.94 -14.87 -3.71
N THR A 218 3.33 -14.62 -2.54
CA THR A 218 4.00 -13.96 -1.41
C THR A 218 4.52 -14.94 -0.36
N GLY A 219 4.00 -16.16 -0.33
CA GLY A 219 4.20 -17.14 0.73
C GLY A 219 3.39 -16.85 1.99
N LEU A 220 2.55 -15.81 2.01
CA LEU A 220 1.69 -15.47 3.14
C LEU A 220 0.50 -16.43 3.25
N VAL A 221 0.07 -16.68 4.48
CA VAL A 221 -1.16 -17.43 4.79
C VAL A 221 -2.15 -16.47 5.42
N TRP A 222 -3.36 -16.44 4.88
CA TRP A 222 -4.44 -15.57 5.26
C TRP A 222 -5.61 -16.39 5.83
N MET A 223 -6.42 -15.76 6.68
CA MET A 223 -7.72 -16.33 7.02
C MET A 223 -8.63 -16.33 5.79
N LEU A 224 -9.38 -17.41 5.57
CA LEU A 224 -10.36 -17.49 4.47
C LEU A 224 -11.54 -16.52 4.68
N SER A 225 -11.95 -16.34 5.93
CA SER A 225 -13.08 -15.47 6.29
C SER A 225 -12.62 -14.38 7.26
N ASP A 226 -13.21 -13.20 7.16
CA ASP A 226 -12.91 -12.10 8.09
C ASP A 226 -13.43 -12.34 9.52
N SER A 227 -13.07 -11.43 10.42
CA SER A 227 -13.44 -11.43 11.84
C SER A 227 -14.96 -11.51 12.09
N GLY A 228 -15.79 -11.05 11.15
CA GLY A 228 -17.25 -11.15 11.23
C GLY A 228 -17.76 -12.58 11.18
N ALA A 229 -17.14 -13.45 10.39
CA ALA A 229 -17.52 -14.86 10.35
C ALA A 229 -17.29 -15.60 11.67
N TYR A 230 -16.43 -15.06 12.54
CA TYR A 230 -16.09 -15.62 13.84
C TYR A 230 -16.81 -14.93 15.01
N GLY A 231 -17.65 -13.92 14.72
CA GLY A 231 -18.27 -13.10 15.77
C GLY A 231 -17.23 -12.47 16.69
N ALA A 232 -16.09 -12.03 16.13
CA ALA A 232 -15.04 -11.38 16.90
C ALA A 232 -15.50 -10.01 17.41
N GLY A 233 -14.71 -9.46 18.34
CA GLY A 233 -14.99 -8.18 18.97
C GLY A 233 -15.99 -8.28 20.12
N SER A 234 -15.98 -7.27 20.99
CA SER A 234 -16.84 -7.22 22.17
C SER A 234 -18.34 -7.19 21.84
N GLY A 235 -18.71 -6.73 20.64
CA GLY A 235 -20.07 -6.75 20.12
C GLY A 235 -20.53 -8.10 19.55
N GLY A 236 -19.58 -9.01 19.24
CA GLY A 236 -19.88 -10.28 18.58
C GLY A 236 -20.32 -10.15 17.12
N ASP A 237 -20.08 -9.00 16.50
CA ASP A 237 -20.50 -8.65 15.13
C ASP A 237 -19.32 -8.58 14.13
N GLY A 238 -18.10 -8.86 14.58
CA GLY A 238 -16.88 -8.80 13.77
C GLY A 238 -16.13 -7.48 13.85
N ALA A 239 -16.77 -6.42 14.36
CA ALA A 239 -16.12 -5.12 14.51
C ALA A 239 -15.18 -5.14 15.72
N LEU A 240 -13.93 -4.80 15.47
CA LEU A 240 -12.87 -4.77 16.48
C LEU A 240 -12.38 -3.33 16.62
N TYR A 241 -12.23 -2.84 17.84
CA TYR A 241 -11.34 -1.71 18.10
C TYR A 241 -9.90 -2.14 17.82
N TRP A 242 -9.01 -1.21 17.50
CA TRP A 242 -7.62 -1.54 17.13
C TRP A 242 -6.90 -2.40 18.17
N GLU A 243 -7.01 -2.07 19.47
CA GLU A 243 -6.46 -2.90 20.55
C GLU A 243 -7.05 -4.32 20.58
N GLU A 244 -8.36 -4.46 20.32
CA GLU A 244 -9.02 -5.76 20.25
C GLU A 244 -8.55 -6.55 19.02
N ALA A 245 -8.32 -5.90 17.88
CA ALA A 245 -7.83 -6.56 16.66
C ALA A 245 -6.43 -7.15 16.88
N LEU A 246 -5.53 -6.36 17.48
CA LEU A 246 -4.20 -6.79 17.87
C LEU A 246 -4.27 -8.02 18.79
N SER A 247 -5.02 -7.94 19.89
CA SER A 247 -5.18 -9.06 20.84
C SER A 247 -5.84 -10.28 20.22
N TRP A 248 -6.85 -10.09 19.36
CA TRP A 248 -7.58 -11.17 18.72
C TRP A 248 -6.69 -11.99 17.80
N CYS A 249 -5.82 -11.34 17.03
CA CYS A 249 -4.85 -12.03 16.18
C CYS A 249 -3.83 -12.83 17.01
N GLU A 250 -3.26 -12.25 18.08
CA GLU A 250 -2.29 -12.96 18.95
C GLU A 250 -2.90 -14.20 19.64
N ASP A 251 -4.19 -14.14 19.99
CA ASP A 251 -4.92 -15.23 20.64
C ASP A 251 -5.51 -16.25 19.64
N LEU A 252 -5.44 -15.98 18.34
CA LEU A 252 -6.09 -16.80 17.31
C LEU A 252 -5.35 -18.13 17.14
N SER A 253 -6.11 -19.22 17.24
CA SER A 253 -5.67 -20.56 16.84
C SER A 253 -6.59 -21.08 15.74
N LEU A 254 -6.11 -21.07 14.50
CA LEU A 254 -6.85 -21.50 13.31
C LEU A 254 -5.99 -22.45 12.46
N ALA A 255 -6.61 -23.51 11.92
CA ALA A 255 -5.93 -24.53 11.11
C ALA A 255 -4.69 -25.19 11.78
N GLY A 256 -4.64 -25.19 13.12
CA GLY A 256 -3.49 -25.69 13.88
C GLY A 256 -2.28 -24.74 13.93
N LEU A 257 -2.43 -23.52 13.40
CA LEU A 257 -1.47 -22.42 13.50
C LEU A 257 -1.86 -21.50 14.67
N SER A 258 -0.86 -20.91 15.32
CA SER A 258 -1.01 -20.03 16.50
C SER A 258 -0.08 -18.83 16.46
N ASP A 259 0.47 -18.53 15.29
CA ASP A 259 1.38 -17.41 14.99
C ASP A 259 0.68 -16.36 14.11
N TRP A 260 -0.64 -16.29 14.23
CA TRP A 260 -1.45 -15.28 13.57
C TRP A 260 -1.11 -13.89 14.13
N ARG A 261 -1.12 -12.91 13.23
CA ARG A 261 -0.89 -11.51 13.55
C ARG A 261 -1.73 -10.63 12.67
N LEU A 262 -1.88 -9.37 13.08
CA LEU A 262 -2.42 -8.35 12.22
C LEU A 262 -1.42 -8.13 11.06
N PRO A 263 -1.87 -8.05 9.79
CA PRO A 263 -0.98 -7.78 8.67
C PRO A 263 -0.46 -6.34 8.76
N ASP A 264 0.74 -6.10 8.25
CA ASP A 264 1.18 -4.71 8.07
C ASP A 264 0.42 -4.04 6.90
N ALA A 265 0.61 -2.73 6.74
CA ALA A 265 -0.09 -1.97 5.71
C ALA A 265 0.19 -2.42 4.26
N LYS A 266 1.42 -2.90 3.98
CA LYS A 266 1.83 -3.38 2.65
C LYS A 266 1.35 -4.81 2.41
N GLU A 267 1.34 -5.66 3.43
CA GLU A 267 0.76 -7.00 3.36
C GLU A 267 -0.74 -6.93 3.10
N LEU A 268 -1.48 -6.09 3.83
CA LEU A 268 -2.90 -5.88 3.58
C LEU A 268 -3.16 -5.29 2.18
N GLN A 269 -2.32 -4.36 1.74
CA GLN A 269 -2.43 -3.81 0.38
C GLN A 269 -2.13 -4.85 -0.71
N SER A 270 -1.28 -5.84 -0.41
CA SER A 270 -0.89 -6.88 -1.36
C SER A 270 -2.06 -7.74 -1.82
N ILE A 271 -3.13 -7.87 -1.03
CA ILE A 271 -4.32 -8.67 -1.37
C ILE A 271 -5.44 -7.85 -2.05
N VAL A 272 -5.25 -6.53 -2.21
CA VAL A 272 -6.23 -5.67 -2.88
C VAL A 272 -6.30 -6.00 -4.37
N ASP A 273 -7.52 -6.21 -4.87
CA ASP A 273 -7.84 -6.34 -6.29
C ASP A 273 -8.40 -5.02 -6.82
N TYR A 274 -7.52 -4.23 -7.46
CA TYR A 274 -7.85 -2.93 -8.03
C TYR A 274 -8.78 -2.99 -9.25
N SER A 275 -9.10 -4.18 -9.77
CA SER A 275 -10.12 -4.35 -10.82
C SER A 275 -11.55 -4.36 -10.26
N ARG A 276 -11.70 -4.34 -8.92
CA ARG A 276 -12.97 -4.50 -8.23
C ARG A 276 -13.30 -3.29 -7.38
N SER A 277 -14.59 -3.00 -7.29
CA SER A 277 -15.14 -2.06 -6.32
C SER A 277 -16.60 -2.40 -6.02
N PRO A 278 -17.18 -1.87 -4.93
CA PRO A 278 -18.62 -1.98 -4.68
C PRO A 278 -19.45 -1.43 -5.86
N ALA A 279 -18.98 -0.36 -6.51
CA ALA A 279 -19.70 0.31 -7.59
C ALA A 279 -19.71 -0.47 -8.91
N THR A 280 -18.65 -1.22 -9.21
CA THR A 280 -18.50 -1.91 -10.52
C THR A 280 -18.73 -3.41 -10.45
N SER A 281 -18.40 -4.02 -9.32
CA SER A 281 -18.43 -5.48 -9.14
C SER A 281 -19.41 -5.94 -8.06
N ASN A 282 -20.03 -5.01 -7.32
CA ASN A 282 -20.89 -5.30 -6.18
C ASN A 282 -20.24 -6.32 -5.22
N SER A 283 -18.96 -6.07 -4.90
CA SER A 283 -18.10 -6.97 -4.13
C SER A 283 -17.00 -6.15 -3.43
N PRO A 284 -16.33 -6.70 -2.39
CA PRO A 284 -15.16 -6.06 -1.80
C PRO A 284 -14.02 -6.01 -2.82
N ALA A 285 -13.06 -5.11 -2.61
CA ALA A 285 -11.91 -4.93 -3.49
C ALA A 285 -10.78 -5.94 -3.19
N ILE A 286 -11.11 -7.21 -3.01
CA ILE A 286 -10.17 -8.34 -2.81
C ILE A 286 -10.64 -9.53 -3.64
N ASP A 287 -9.77 -10.55 -3.77
CA ASP A 287 -10.09 -11.75 -4.54
C ASP A 287 -11.35 -12.48 -4.02
N PRO A 288 -12.27 -12.93 -4.90
CA PRO A 288 -13.48 -13.66 -4.51
C PRO A 288 -13.27 -14.97 -3.73
N ILE A 289 -12.04 -15.47 -3.63
CA ILE A 289 -11.71 -16.60 -2.76
C ILE A 289 -11.99 -16.27 -1.29
N PHE A 290 -11.82 -15.00 -0.88
CA PHE A 290 -12.05 -14.56 0.49
C PHE A 290 -13.54 -14.36 0.79
N ASN A 291 -13.96 -14.81 1.96
CA ASN A 291 -15.29 -14.55 2.49
C ASN A 291 -15.30 -13.27 3.32
N THR A 292 -15.74 -12.18 2.71
CA THR A 292 -15.94 -10.89 3.40
C THR A 292 -17.39 -10.74 3.85
N THR A 293 -17.59 -10.42 5.13
CA THR A 293 -18.90 -10.09 5.68
C THR A 293 -19.37 -8.72 5.20
N SER A 294 -20.68 -8.53 5.11
CA SER A 294 -21.27 -7.23 4.75
C SER A 294 -21.56 -6.40 6.00
N ILE A 295 -21.32 -5.10 5.92
CA ILE A 295 -21.74 -4.12 6.92
C ILE A 295 -22.91 -3.29 6.41
N THR A 296 -23.52 -2.52 7.32
CA THR A 296 -24.45 -1.45 6.96
C THR A 296 -23.72 -0.12 7.04
N ASP A 297 -23.65 0.62 5.93
CA ASP A 297 -23.01 1.94 5.90
C ASP A 297 -23.87 3.03 6.56
N GLU A 298 -23.32 4.25 6.65
CA GLU A 298 -23.99 5.40 7.25
C GLU A 298 -25.27 5.83 6.50
N GLY A 299 -25.43 5.38 5.25
CA GLY A 299 -26.63 5.56 4.44
C GLY A 299 -27.68 4.46 4.63
N GLY A 300 -27.40 3.44 5.45
CA GLY A 300 -28.27 2.27 5.63
C GLY A 300 -28.15 1.23 4.51
N GLY A 301 -27.17 1.39 3.61
CA GLY A 301 -26.89 0.47 2.50
C GLY A 301 -25.98 -0.68 2.91
N ALA A 302 -26.03 -1.78 2.15
CA ALA A 302 -25.08 -2.87 2.31
C ALA A 302 -23.72 -2.45 1.73
N ASN A 303 -22.65 -2.65 2.50
CA ASN A 303 -21.28 -2.29 2.13
C ASN A 303 -20.30 -3.32 2.69
N TYR A 304 -19.00 -3.07 2.52
CA TYR A 304 -17.93 -3.95 2.99
C TYR A 304 -17.07 -3.24 4.05
N PRO A 305 -16.54 -3.97 5.05
CA PRO A 305 -15.74 -3.39 6.13
C PRO A 305 -14.37 -2.91 5.63
N PHE A 306 -13.74 -2.08 6.45
CA PHE A 306 -12.29 -1.86 6.39
C PHE A 306 -11.58 -2.84 7.34
N PHE A 307 -10.29 -3.07 7.13
CA PHE A 307 -9.46 -3.95 7.95
C PHE A 307 -8.36 -3.16 8.64
N TRP A 308 -7.97 -3.60 9.84
CA TRP A 308 -6.87 -3.02 10.60
C TRP A 308 -5.51 -3.52 10.13
N THR A 309 -4.50 -2.70 10.39
CA THR A 309 -3.06 -2.98 10.26
C THR A 309 -2.36 -2.52 11.54
#